data_AF-A0A172YXF4-F1
#
_entry.id   AF-A0A172YXF4-F1
#
_cell.length_a   1.000
_cell.length_b   1.000
_cell.length_c   1.000
_cell.angle_alpha   90.00
_cell.angle_beta   90.00
_cell.angle_gamma   90.00
#
_symmetry.space_group_name_H-M   'P 1'
#
loop_
_entity.id
_entity.type
_entity.pdbx_description
1 polymer ?
#
loop_
_entity_poly.entity_id
_entity_poly.type
_entity_poly.pdbx_seq_one_letter_code
_entity_poly.pdbx_strand_id
1 'polypeptide(L)'
;MPELTYEQKLVDYATAPKATAGIISQIENGNFVNHWCGKLRGKFVQIGPTWKASTKLQATESARQFRAQCLAEAKAKGLLPS
;
A
#
# COMPACT_ATOMS: atom_id res chain seq x y z
N MET A 1 3.00 -2.80 20.50
CA MET A 1 3.28 -3.93 19.57
C MET A 1 4.70 -3.78 19.09
N PRO A 2 5.50 -4.87 19.03
CA PRO A 2 6.86 -4.77 18.49
C PRO A 2 6.80 -4.27 17.04
N GLU A 3 7.66 -3.33 16.70
CA GLU A 3 7.78 -2.87 15.33
C GLU A 3 8.35 -4.00 14.46
N LEU A 4 7.62 -4.36 13.41
CA LEU A 4 8.12 -5.33 12.43
C LEU A 4 9.40 -4.78 11.77
N THR A 5 10.39 -5.65 11.61
CA THR A 5 11.58 -5.34 10.82
C THR A 5 11.17 -5.07 9.37
N TYR A 6 12.07 -4.47 8.60
CA TYR A 6 11.81 -4.18 7.20
C TYR A 6 11.46 -5.44 6.39
N GLU A 7 12.21 -6.52 6.60
CA GLU A 7 11.98 -7.82 5.95
C GLU A 7 10.64 -8.44 6.35
N GLN A 8 10.27 -8.35 7.63
CA GLN A 8 8.96 -8.80 8.11
C GLN A 8 7.83 -7.99 7.47
N LYS A 9 8.00 -6.68 7.29
CA LYS A 9 7.03 -5.82 6.58
C LYS A 9 6.90 -6.23 5.10
N LEU A 10 8.00 -6.54 4.42
CA LEU A 10 7.97 -7.02 3.04
C LEU A 10 7.13 -8.29 2.90
N VAL A 11 7.38 -9.28 3.76
CA VAL A 11 6.62 -10.54 3.76
C VAL A 11 5.15 -10.31 4.14
N ASP A 12 4.88 -9.49 5.17
CA ASP A 12 3.51 -9.18 5.62
C ASP A 12 2.66 -8.56 4.50
N TYR A 13 3.21 -7.59 3.76
CA TYR A 13 2.51 -6.95 2.65
C TYR A 13 2.48 -7.81 1.38
N ALA A 14 3.54 -8.56 1.06
CA ALA A 14 3.57 -9.47 -0.09
C ALA A 14 2.47 -10.55 0.01
N THR A 15 2.25 -11.07 1.22
CA THR A 15 1.25 -12.10 1.52
C THR A 15 -0.14 -11.55 1.82
N ALA A 16 -0.36 -10.23 1.72
CA ALA A 16 -1.65 -9.62 2.04
C ALA A 16 -2.78 -10.20 1.16
N PRO A 17 -3.87 -10.74 1.73
CA PRO A 17 -4.85 -11.51 0.96
C PRO A 17 -5.66 -10.65 -0.02
N LYS A 18 -5.92 -9.38 0.33
CA LYS A 18 -6.73 -8.47 -0.47
C LYS A 18 -6.08 -7.08 -0.54
N ALA A 19 -6.07 -6.53 -1.75
CA ALA A 19 -5.86 -5.11 -1.99
C ALA A 19 -7.21 -4.40 -1.99
N THR A 20 -7.31 -3.31 -1.24
CA THR A 20 -8.52 -2.50 -1.11
C THR A 20 -8.18 -1.03 -1.29
N ALA A 21 -9.18 -0.17 -1.28
CA ALA A 21 -9.00 1.27 -1.30
C ALA A 21 -9.87 1.92 -0.22
N GLY A 22 -9.41 3.06 0.30
CA GLY A 22 -10.20 3.91 1.19
C GLY A 22 -9.97 5.38 0.88
N ILE A 23 -10.74 6.23 1.54
CA ILE A 23 -10.63 7.68 1.40
C ILE A 23 -9.83 8.24 2.56
N ILE A 24 -8.92 9.17 2.26
CA ILE A 24 -8.33 10.07 3.24
C ILE A 24 -8.86 11.48 2.94
N SER A 25 -9.44 12.11 3.95
CA SER A 25 -9.82 13.51 3.90
C SER A 25 -8.65 14.34 4.43
N GLN A 26 -8.17 15.30 3.64
CA GLN A 26 -7.15 16.25 4.05
C GLN A 26 -7.66 17.68 3.90
N ILE A 27 -7.14 18.58 4.72
CA ILE A 27 -7.39 20.01 4.56
C ILE A 27 -6.36 20.55 3.57
N GLU A 28 -6.82 21.02 2.42
CA GLU A 28 -6.00 21.64 1.39
C GLU A 28 -6.58 23.02 1.10
N ASN A 29 -5.77 24.07 1.27
CA ASN A 29 -6.19 25.47 1.06
C ASN A 29 -7.49 25.84 1.80
N GLY A 30 -7.67 25.37 3.03
CA GLY A 30 -8.85 25.64 3.86
C GLY A 30 -10.08 24.78 3.53
N ASN A 31 -10.01 23.89 2.55
CA ASN A 31 -11.11 23.00 2.16
C ASN A 31 -10.81 21.54 2.49
N PHE A 32 -11.85 20.78 2.84
CA PHE A 32 -11.74 19.32 2.97
C PHE A 32 -11.74 18.67 1.59
N VAL A 33 -10.62 18.05 1.22
CA VAL A 33 -10.44 17.32 -0.04
C VAL A 33 -10.32 15.84 0.26
N ASN A 34 -11.08 15.03 -0.47
CA ASN A 34 -11.10 13.58 -0.37
C ASN A 34 -10.22 12.96 -1.45
N HIS A 35 -9.24 12.16 -1.03
CA HIS A 35 -8.35 11.41 -1.91
C HIS A 35 -8.58 9.91 -1.77
N TRP A 36 -8.57 9.18 -2.89
CA TRP A 36 -8.56 7.73 -2.85
C TRP A 36 -7.15 7.21 -2.60
N CYS A 37 -7.02 6.20 -1.76
CA CYS A 37 -5.73 5.67 -1.35
C CYS A 37 -5.78 4.15 -1.28
N GLY A 38 -4.73 3.50 -1.78
CA GLY A 38 -4.57 2.07 -1.72
C GLY A 38 -4.39 1.58 -0.29
N LYS A 39 -4.94 0.40 0.02
CA LYS A 39 -4.85 -0.24 1.34
C LYS A 39 -4.47 -1.71 1.25
N LEU A 40 -3.56 -2.12 2.13
CA LEU A 40 -3.23 -3.51 2.42
C LEU A 40 -3.33 -3.75 3.92
N ARG A 41 -4.03 -4.82 4.33
CA ARG A 41 -4.26 -5.17 5.75
C ARG A 41 -4.78 -3.99 6.60
N GLY A 42 -5.65 -3.16 6.00
CA GLY A 42 -6.23 -1.97 6.65
C GLY A 42 -5.30 -0.75 6.72
N LYS A 43 -4.03 -0.87 6.34
CA LYS A 43 -3.05 0.23 6.32
C LYS A 43 -3.00 0.87 4.94
N PHE A 44 -2.87 2.20 4.89
CA PHE A 44 -2.66 2.93 3.64
C PHE A 44 -1.25 2.69 3.13
N VAL A 45 -1.12 2.52 1.82
CA VAL A 45 0.17 2.27 1.16
C VAL A 45 0.44 3.33 0.10
N GLN A 46 1.71 3.66 -0.07
CA GLN A 46 2.20 4.62 -1.04
C GLN A 46 3.08 3.92 -2.06
N ILE A 47 2.90 4.25 -3.34
CA ILE A 47 3.79 3.83 -4.41
C ILE A 47 4.31 5.08 -5.14
N GLY A 48 5.63 5.21 -5.25
CA GLY A 48 6.24 6.39 -5.86
C GLY A 48 6.01 7.69 -5.06
N PRO A 49 5.89 8.84 -5.73
CA PRO A 49 5.91 10.15 -5.07
C PRO A 49 4.60 10.53 -4.38
N THR A 50 3.49 9.83 -4.65
CA THR A 50 2.18 10.17 -4.09
C THR A 50 1.39 8.93 -3.70
N TRP A 51 0.61 9.06 -2.63
CA TRP A 51 -0.37 8.05 -2.18
C TRP A 51 -1.80 8.38 -2.65
N LYS A 52 -1.99 9.54 -3.29
CA LYS A 52 -3.29 10.06 -3.74
C LYS A 52 -3.63 9.51 -5.12
N ALA A 53 -4.80 8.93 -5.25
CA ALA A 53 -5.39 8.51 -6.52
C ALA A 53 -6.72 9.24 -6.76
N SER A 54 -7.05 9.45 -8.03
CA SER A 54 -8.28 10.14 -8.42
C SER A 54 -9.52 9.24 -8.30
N THR A 55 -9.34 7.92 -8.41
CA THR A 55 -10.45 6.95 -8.35
C THR A 55 -10.14 5.77 -7.43
N LYS A 56 -11.20 5.13 -6.94
CA LYS A 56 -11.12 3.89 -6.15
C LYS A 56 -10.39 2.77 -6.90
N LEU A 57 -10.60 2.66 -8.21
CA LEU A 57 -9.95 1.65 -9.04
C LEU A 57 -8.44 1.88 -9.08
N GLN A 58 -8.00 3.10 -9.40
CA GLN A 58 -6.58 3.47 -9.40
C GLN A 58 -5.93 3.24 -8.03
N ALA A 59 -6.59 3.63 -6.94
CA ALA A 59 -6.09 3.37 -5.59
C ALA A 59 -5.93 1.87 -5.31
N THR A 60 -6.87 1.05 -5.77
CA THR A 60 -6.80 -0.41 -5.61
C THR A 60 -5.67 -1.00 -6.44
N GLU A 61 -5.45 -0.49 -7.66
CA GLU A 61 -4.33 -0.88 -8.52
C GLU A 61 -2.99 -0.49 -7.91
N SER A 62 -2.85 0.72 -7.34
CA SER A 62 -1.65 1.13 -6.60
C SER A 62 -1.35 0.20 -5.43
N ALA A 63 -2.37 -0.24 -4.68
CA ALA A 63 -2.19 -1.23 -3.62
C ALA A 63 -1.74 -2.60 -4.15
N ARG A 64 -2.24 -3.04 -5.30
CA ARG A 64 -1.80 -4.27 -5.97
C ARG A 64 -0.36 -4.16 -6.45
N GLN A 65 0.02 -3.03 -7.04
CA GLN A 65 1.37 -2.75 -7.49
C GLN A 65 2.36 -2.73 -6.31
N PHE A 66 2.01 -2.06 -5.21
CA PHE A 66 2.81 -2.06 -4.00
C PHE A 66 3.01 -3.49 -3.46
N ARG A 67 1.94 -4.29 -3.39
CA ARG A 67 2.03 -5.70 -3.03
C ARG A 67 2.97 -6.48 -3.96
N ALA A 68 2.89 -6.25 -5.27
CA ALA A 68 3.75 -6.91 -6.25
C ALA A 68 5.22 -6.51 -6.08
N GLN A 69 5.51 -5.24 -5.76
CA GLN A 69 6.86 -4.78 -5.44
C GLN A 69 7.40 -5.46 -4.18
N CYS A 70 6.60 -5.52 -3.11
CA CYS A 70 6.98 -6.25 -1.90
C CYS A 70 7.24 -7.74 -2.18
N LEU A 71 6.42 -8.36 -3.03
CA LEU A 71 6.59 -9.76 -3.41
C LEU A 71 7.88 -9.98 -4.21
N ALA A 72 8.14 -9.13 -5.21
CA ALA A 72 9.35 -9.21 -6.02
C ALA A 72 10.61 -9.00 -5.17
N GLU A 73 10.60 -8.02 -4.28
CA GLU A 73 11.73 -7.75 -3.39
C GLU A 73 11.93 -8.86 -2.35
N ALA A 74 10.84 -9.37 -1.75
CA ALA A 74 10.93 -10.49 -0.82
C ALA A 74 11.50 -11.75 -1.48
N LYS A 75 11.11 -12.04 -2.74
CA LYS A 75 11.69 -13.14 -3.53
C LYS A 75 13.17 -12.89 -3.83
N ALA A 76 13.54 -11.69 -4.24
CA ALA A 76 14.93 -11.32 -4.51
C ALA A 76 15.83 -11.45 -3.27
N LYS A 77 15.27 -11.25 -2.08
CA LYS A 77 15.95 -11.43 -0.79
C LYS A 77 15.89 -12.85 -0.24
N GLY A 78 15.26 -13.80 -0.94
CA GLY A 78 15.10 -15.18 -0.48
C GLY A 78 14.14 -15.35 0.70
N LEU A 79 13.31 -14.33 1.01
CA LEU A 79 12.34 -14.35 2.10
C LEU A 79 11.05 -15.11 1.73
N LEU A 80 10.78 -15.27 0.43
CA LEU A 80 9.64 -16.01 -0.10
C LEU A 80 10.08 -16.96 -1.22
N PRO A 81 9.40 -18.10 -1.39
CA PRO A 81 9.68 -19.03 -2.48
C PRO A 81 9.44 -18.36 -3.85
N SER A 82 10.27 -18.75 -4.81
CA SER A 82 10.27 -18.24 -6.19
C SER A 82 9.01 -18.65 -6.96
#